data_AF-A0A090SDY3-F1
#
_entry.id   AF-A0A090SDY3-F1
#
_cell.length_a   1.000
_cell.length_b   1.000
_cell.length_c   1.000
_cell.angle_alpha   90.00
_cell.angle_beta   90.00
_cell.angle_gamma   90.00
#
_symmetry.space_group_name_H-M   'P 1'
#
loop_
_entity.id
_entity.type
_entity.pdbx_description
1 polymer ?
#
loop_
_entity_poly.entity_id
_entity_poly.type
_entity_poly.pdbx_seq_one_letter_code
_entity_poly.pdbx_strand_id
1 'polypeptide(L)'
;MDSVTQAALGATVAGAIAGKRCNAKVLLTGAALGTLPDLDVVIDYGDAVSNTIKHRGFTHSLLLIPIFSLFVSWLYCRFRTDAFWSFKRVFALVLSVLVTHVAIDAMTTYGTQLLWPLPGYFEVGNVFIIDPLYTIPLLIGIVVALFSKRVGGRWCQGVVLVSSLYLLWGFAAQQVIADRVEENLAAQNISNDQVLITPSPFNTLLWRVVVVEGDQYFEGLASLLDSDSQIDFIQRSRGEWPLESKPQTLIGLEAFHMGFWDIAKMEKS
;
A
#
# COMPACT_ATOMS: atom_id res chain seq x y z
N MET A 1 -1.57 1.27 -3.34
CA MET A 1 -2.42 0.14 -3.77
C MET A 1 -3.27 0.59 -4.94
N ASP A 2 -3.79 -0.30 -5.77
CA ASP A 2 -4.71 0.09 -6.84
C ASP A 2 -6.07 0.58 -6.29
N SER A 3 -6.75 1.45 -7.04
CA SER A 3 -8.00 2.09 -6.59
C SER A 3 -9.17 1.11 -6.42
N VAL A 4 -9.18 -0.03 -7.13
CA VAL A 4 -10.24 -1.04 -6.97
C VAL A 4 -10.10 -1.70 -5.61
N THR A 5 -8.88 -2.07 -5.23
CA THR A 5 -8.60 -2.57 -3.88
C THR A 5 -8.97 -1.56 -2.81
N GLN A 6 -8.59 -0.29 -2.97
CA GLN A 6 -8.89 0.75 -1.98
C GLN A 6 -10.40 0.96 -1.79
N ALA A 7 -11.15 1.00 -2.88
CA ALA A 7 -12.61 1.05 -2.84
C ALA A 7 -13.21 -0.21 -2.17
N ALA A 8 -12.70 -1.40 -2.49
CA ALA A 8 -13.21 -2.66 -1.95
C ALA A 8 -12.92 -2.80 -0.45
N LEU A 9 -11.72 -2.43 -0.01
CA LEU A 9 -11.32 -2.43 1.39
C LEU A 9 -12.15 -1.42 2.19
N GLY A 10 -12.29 -0.19 1.69
CA GLY A 10 -13.13 0.83 2.33
C GLY A 10 -14.59 0.39 2.48
N ALA A 11 -15.16 -0.23 1.44
CA ALA A 11 -16.52 -0.77 1.49
C ALA A 11 -16.68 -1.88 2.52
N THR A 12 -15.76 -2.85 2.55
CA THR A 12 -15.82 -3.98 3.49
C THR A 12 -15.58 -3.54 4.93
N VAL A 13 -14.64 -2.62 5.19
CA VAL A 13 -14.42 -2.03 6.53
C VAL A 13 -15.67 -1.30 7.01
N ALA A 14 -16.28 -0.45 6.18
CA ALA A 14 -17.53 0.22 6.51
C ALA A 14 -18.67 -0.77 6.78
N GLY A 15 -18.79 -1.81 5.96
CA GLY A 15 -19.77 -2.89 6.14
C GLY A 15 -19.55 -3.67 7.44
N ALA A 16 -18.30 -3.93 7.82
CA ALA A 16 -17.92 -4.63 9.04
C ALA A 16 -18.33 -3.84 10.30
N ILE A 17 -18.13 -2.52 10.27
CA ILE A 17 -18.51 -1.60 11.36
C ILE A 17 -20.03 -1.44 11.44
N ALA A 18 -20.71 -1.39 10.29
CA ALA A 18 -22.17 -1.31 10.23
C ALA A 18 -22.88 -2.56 10.76
N GLY A 19 -22.23 -3.74 10.67
CA GLY A 19 -22.78 -5.00 11.16
C GLY A 19 -24.17 -5.29 10.58
N LYS A 20 -25.18 -5.41 11.44
CA LYS A 20 -26.58 -5.65 11.03
C LYS A 20 -27.21 -4.53 10.18
N ARG A 21 -26.63 -3.32 10.19
CA ARG A 21 -27.08 -2.18 9.37
C ARG A 21 -26.31 -2.06 8.05
N CYS A 22 -25.43 -3.01 7.74
CA CYS A 22 -24.74 -3.06 6.45
C CYS A 22 -25.76 -3.08 5.30
N ASN A 23 -25.63 -2.14 4.37
CA ASN A 23 -26.48 -1.98 3.20
C ASN A 23 -25.69 -1.27 2.08
N ALA A 24 -26.27 -1.20 0.88
CA ALA A 24 -25.60 -0.62 -0.28
C ALA A 24 -25.07 0.81 -0.05
N LYS A 25 -25.79 1.66 0.70
CA LYS A 25 -25.32 3.03 1.00
C LYS A 25 -24.06 3.02 1.86
N VAL A 26 -24.02 2.15 2.88
CA VAL A 26 -22.82 1.99 3.74
C VAL A 26 -21.63 1.53 2.90
N LEU A 27 -21.83 0.53 2.05
CA LEU A 27 -20.76 -0.01 1.20
C LEU A 27 -20.25 1.04 0.21
N LEU A 28 -21.15 1.78 -0.43
CA LEU A 28 -20.78 2.88 -1.34
C LEU A 28 -20.07 4.02 -0.61
N THR A 29 -20.53 4.40 0.58
CA THR A 29 -19.85 5.41 1.41
C THR A 29 -18.46 4.93 1.82
N GLY A 30 -18.32 3.66 2.21
CA GLY A 30 -17.02 3.06 2.50
C GLY A 30 -16.09 3.06 1.29
N ALA A 31 -16.58 2.68 0.11
CA ALA A 31 -15.81 2.73 -1.13
C ALA A 31 -15.34 4.15 -1.45
N ALA A 32 -16.24 5.14 -1.38
CA ALA A 32 -15.91 6.53 -1.67
C ALA A 32 -14.89 7.11 -0.66
N LEU A 33 -15.05 6.81 0.63
CA LEU A 33 -14.06 7.18 1.66
C LEU A 33 -12.74 6.45 1.44
N GLY A 34 -12.79 5.19 1.02
CA GLY A 34 -11.63 4.37 0.72
C GLY A 34 -10.83 4.87 -0.47
N THR A 35 -11.43 5.59 -1.42
CA THR A 35 -10.70 6.23 -2.53
C THR A 35 -10.33 7.67 -2.26
N LEU A 36 -10.79 8.25 -1.15
CA LEU A 36 -10.71 9.69 -0.89
C LEU A 36 -9.27 10.21 -0.77
N PRO A 37 -8.32 9.54 -0.08
CA PRO A 37 -6.96 10.03 0.00
C PRO A 37 -6.32 10.19 -1.38
N ASP A 38 -6.51 9.19 -2.26
CA ASP A 38 -5.98 9.19 -3.64
C ASP A 38 -6.67 10.20 -4.60
N LEU A 39 -7.66 10.98 -4.15
CA LEU A 39 -8.24 12.03 -5.01
C LEU A 39 -7.34 13.27 -5.13
N ASP A 40 -6.29 13.37 -4.33
CA ASP A 40 -5.26 14.40 -4.47
C ASP A 40 -4.38 14.23 -5.71
N VAL A 41 -4.53 13.15 -6.49
CA VAL A 41 -3.95 13.03 -7.85
C VAL A 41 -4.41 14.16 -8.78
N VAL A 42 -5.55 14.79 -8.46
CA VAL A 42 -6.09 15.94 -9.20
C VAL A 42 -5.30 17.23 -8.90
N ILE A 43 -4.51 17.26 -7.82
CA ILE A 43 -3.66 18.38 -7.47
C ILE A 43 -2.40 18.32 -8.33
N ASP A 44 -2.23 19.31 -9.20
CA ASP A 44 -1.00 19.46 -9.97
C ASP A 44 0.07 20.21 -9.15
N TYR A 45 1.16 19.51 -8.84
CA TYR A 45 2.35 20.02 -8.18
C TYR A 45 3.41 20.53 -9.16
N GLY A 46 3.09 20.60 -10.45
CA GLY A 46 3.86 21.29 -11.49
C GLY A 46 4.71 20.39 -12.38
N ASP A 47 5.03 19.17 -11.94
CA ASP A 47 5.76 18.18 -12.73
C ASP A 47 5.36 16.74 -12.38
N ALA A 48 5.54 15.80 -13.33
CA ALA A 48 5.08 14.42 -13.19
C ALA A 48 5.73 13.65 -12.02
N VAL A 49 6.98 13.97 -11.69
CA VAL A 49 7.71 13.34 -10.58
C VAL A 49 7.19 13.87 -9.25
N SER A 50 7.05 15.19 -9.11
CA SER A 50 6.40 15.80 -7.96
C SER A 50 4.97 15.30 -7.74
N ASN A 51 4.20 15.13 -8.82
CA ASN A 51 2.84 14.59 -8.77
C ASN A 51 2.83 13.16 -8.23
N THR A 52 3.80 12.33 -8.62
CA THR A 52 3.90 10.94 -8.13
C THR A 52 4.27 10.88 -6.65
N ILE A 53 5.24 11.70 -6.22
CA ILE A 53 5.79 11.63 -4.87
C ILE A 53 4.87 12.31 -3.84
N LYS A 54 4.28 13.46 -4.19
CA LYS A 54 3.45 14.26 -3.26
C LYS A 54 2.02 13.75 -3.12
N HIS A 55 1.58 12.88 -4.03
CA HIS A 55 0.29 12.20 -3.99
C HIS A 55 0.13 11.22 -2.81
N ARG A 56 1.23 10.82 -2.16
CA ARG A 56 1.21 10.05 -0.90
C ARG A 56 1.73 10.86 0.28
N GLY A 57 1.36 12.14 0.27
CA GLY A 57 1.82 13.15 1.22
C GLY A 57 0.82 13.41 2.34
N PHE A 58 0.27 14.64 2.37
CA PHE A 58 -0.56 15.11 3.48
C PHE A 58 -1.88 14.34 3.63
N THR A 59 -2.48 13.88 2.54
CA THR A 59 -3.71 13.07 2.47
C THR A 59 -3.54 11.70 3.14
N HIS A 60 -2.32 11.18 3.15
CA HIS A 60 -1.96 9.89 3.76
C HIS A 60 -1.40 10.03 5.19
N SER A 61 -1.42 11.24 5.77
CA SER A 61 -0.90 11.51 7.11
C SER A 61 -1.76 10.90 8.22
N LEU A 62 -1.19 10.00 9.02
CA LEU A 62 -1.82 9.47 10.24
C LEU A 62 -2.04 10.53 11.31
N LEU A 63 -1.37 11.68 11.23
CA LEU A 63 -1.60 12.82 12.13
C LEU A 63 -2.85 13.62 11.72
N LEU A 64 -3.12 13.76 10.43
CA LEU A 64 -4.26 14.51 9.91
C LEU A 64 -5.54 13.69 9.80
N ILE A 65 -5.44 12.38 9.52
CA ILE A 65 -6.58 11.48 9.36
C ILE A 65 -7.56 11.53 10.57
N PRO A 66 -7.11 11.50 11.83
CA PRO A 66 -8.02 11.63 12.98
C PRO A 66 -8.75 12.97 13.03
N ILE A 67 -8.05 14.08 12.70
CA ILE A 67 -8.64 15.43 12.69
C ILE A 67 -9.71 15.51 11.60
N PHE A 68 -9.40 15.03 10.40
CA PHE A 68 -10.35 14.97 9.30
C PHE A 68 -11.54 14.06 9.63
N SER A 69 -11.31 12.91 10.25
CA SER A 69 -12.35 11.99 10.69
C SER A 69 -13.29 12.62 11.72
N LEU A 70 -12.76 13.41 12.67
CA LEU A 70 -13.57 14.17 13.62
C LEU A 70 -14.46 15.19 12.90
N PHE A 71 -13.89 15.94 11.94
CA PHE A 71 -14.62 16.93 11.16
C PHE A 71 -15.76 16.31 10.35
N VAL A 72 -15.49 15.25 9.59
CA VAL A 72 -16.52 14.55 8.79
C VAL A 72 -17.62 13.98 9.68
N SER A 73 -17.25 13.40 10.83
CA SER A 73 -18.21 12.84 11.78
C SER A 73 -19.09 13.91 12.42
N TRP A 74 -18.49 15.05 12.78
CA TRP A 74 -19.22 16.21 13.30
C TRP A 74 -20.21 16.72 12.26
N LEU A 75 -19.76 16.89 11.01
CA LEU A 75 -20.60 17.37 9.92
C LEU A 75 -21.79 16.44 9.67
N TYR A 76 -21.55 15.13 9.62
CA TYR A 76 -22.60 14.13 9.45
C TYR A 76 -23.64 14.23 10.60
N CYS A 77 -23.20 14.18 11.85
CA CYS A 77 -24.10 14.20 13.01
C CYS A 77 -24.81 15.56 13.20
N ARG A 78 -24.23 16.66 12.70
CA ARG A 78 -24.84 17.99 12.72
C ARG A 78 -26.09 18.08 11.84
N PHE A 79 -26.14 17.33 10.75
CA PHE A 79 -27.25 17.32 9.79
C PHE A 79 -28.11 16.06 9.85
N ARG A 80 -27.63 14.99 10.47
CA ARG A 80 -28.33 13.70 10.62
C ARG A 80 -28.29 13.24 12.06
N THR A 81 -29.44 13.26 12.71
CA THR A 81 -29.63 12.61 14.01
C THR A 81 -30.10 11.18 13.79
N ASP A 82 -29.26 10.21 14.13
CA ASP A 82 -29.56 8.78 14.03
C ASP A 82 -29.01 8.07 15.27
N ALA A 83 -29.85 7.28 15.95
CA ALA A 83 -29.49 6.59 17.19
C ALA A 83 -28.44 5.49 16.96
N PHE A 84 -28.44 4.86 15.78
CA PHE A 84 -27.44 3.88 15.40
C PHE A 84 -26.16 4.55 14.89
N TRP A 85 -26.26 5.55 14.02
CA TRP A 85 -25.10 6.31 13.51
C TRP A 85 -24.72 7.47 14.44
N SER A 86 -24.40 7.12 15.68
CA SER A 86 -23.85 8.07 16.64
C SER A 86 -22.49 8.60 16.20
N PHE A 87 -22.10 9.78 16.71
CA PHE A 87 -20.81 10.40 16.44
C PHE A 87 -19.64 9.42 16.58
N LYS A 88 -19.62 8.62 17.66
CA LYS A 88 -18.57 7.62 17.90
C LYS A 88 -18.48 6.57 16.80
N ARG A 89 -19.61 6.10 16.27
CA ARG A 89 -19.64 5.07 15.22
C ARG A 89 -19.28 5.63 13.85
N VAL A 90 -19.72 6.85 13.55
CA VAL A 90 -19.33 7.53 12.31
C VAL A 90 -17.84 7.83 12.34
N PHE A 91 -17.33 8.32 13.47
CA PHE A 91 -15.90 8.53 13.68
C PHE A 91 -15.09 7.24 13.52
N ALA A 92 -15.50 6.15 14.17
CA ALA A 92 -14.86 4.85 14.00
C ALA A 92 -14.88 4.39 12.54
N LEU A 93 -15.99 4.57 11.82
CA LEU A 93 -16.11 4.19 10.41
C LEU A 93 -15.14 4.98 9.53
N VAL A 94 -15.19 6.31 9.60
CA VAL A 94 -14.34 7.19 8.77
C VAL A 94 -12.88 6.95 9.10
N LEU A 95 -12.54 6.92 10.39
CA LEU A 95 -11.17 6.69 10.84
C LEU A 95 -10.64 5.33 10.36
N SER A 96 -11.39 4.25 10.58
CA SER A 96 -10.94 2.91 10.19
C SER A 96 -10.75 2.79 8.68
N VAL A 97 -11.67 3.33 7.86
CA VAL A 97 -11.52 3.28 6.40
C VAL A 97 -10.26 4.02 5.94
N LEU A 98 -10.04 5.25 6.42
CA LEU A 98 -8.88 6.05 6.03
C LEU A 98 -7.56 5.47 6.56
N VAL A 99 -7.53 4.97 7.79
CA VAL A 99 -6.35 4.30 8.35
C VAL A 99 -6.01 3.04 7.57
N THR A 100 -7.00 2.22 7.20
CA THR A 100 -6.75 1.01 6.42
C THR A 100 -6.22 1.31 5.02
N HIS A 101 -6.66 2.42 4.41
CA HIS A 101 -6.15 2.88 3.12
C HIS A 101 -4.65 3.18 3.17
N VAL A 102 -4.22 4.02 4.11
CA VAL A 102 -2.80 4.40 4.22
C VAL A 102 -1.94 3.26 4.73
N ALA A 103 -2.49 2.37 5.55
CA ALA A 103 -1.79 1.19 6.03
C ALA A 103 -1.44 0.24 4.88
N ILE A 104 -2.39 -0.04 3.96
CA ILE A 104 -2.09 -0.91 2.81
C ILE A 104 -1.17 -0.23 1.79
N ASP A 105 -1.22 1.10 1.66
CA ASP A 105 -0.26 1.83 0.82
C ASP A 105 1.17 1.70 1.35
N ALA A 106 1.37 1.85 2.66
CA ALA A 106 2.67 1.64 3.29
C ALA A 106 3.15 0.18 3.21
N MET A 107 2.26 -0.78 2.95
CA MET A 107 2.62 -2.19 2.71
C MET A 107 3.10 -2.46 1.28
N THR A 108 2.91 -1.51 0.36
CA THR A 108 3.48 -1.59 -1.00
C THR A 108 4.92 -1.09 -1.03
N THR A 109 5.57 -1.18 -2.19
CA THR A 109 6.97 -0.78 -2.43
C THR A 109 7.16 0.71 -2.67
N TYR A 110 6.09 1.50 -2.53
CA TYR A 110 6.08 2.93 -2.83
C TYR A 110 6.01 3.70 -1.52
N GLY A 111 6.98 4.58 -1.30
CA GLY A 111 7.08 5.37 -0.07
C GLY A 111 5.81 6.16 0.22
N THR A 112 5.35 6.11 1.47
CA THR A 112 4.17 6.85 1.95
C THR A 112 4.54 7.75 3.13
N GLN A 113 4.16 9.04 3.12
CA GLN A 113 4.51 10.00 4.18
C GLN A 113 3.55 9.93 5.38
N LEU A 114 3.54 8.80 6.09
CA LEU A 114 2.61 8.56 7.20
C LEU A 114 2.66 9.61 8.33
N LEU A 115 3.82 10.25 8.53
CA LEU A 115 4.04 11.24 9.58
C LEU A 115 4.05 12.69 9.08
N TRP A 116 3.63 12.95 7.84
CA TRP A 116 3.59 14.31 7.28
C TRP A 116 2.93 15.29 8.28
N PRO A 117 3.51 16.49 8.51
CA PRO A 117 4.58 17.14 7.76
C PRO A 117 6.01 16.79 8.21
N LEU A 118 6.18 15.82 9.12
CA LEU A 118 7.52 15.34 9.46
C LEU A 118 8.14 14.61 8.25
N PRO A 119 9.44 14.78 7.98
CA PRO A 119 10.10 14.10 6.88
C PRO A 119 10.18 12.59 7.14
N GLY A 120 10.09 11.81 6.07
CA GLY A 120 10.22 10.35 6.11
C GLY A 120 9.20 9.66 5.22
N TYR A 121 9.65 8.65 4.47
CA TYR A 121 8.80 7.72 3.75
C TYR A 121 8.80 6.38 4.50
N PHE A 122 7.65 5.71 4.43
CA PHE A 122 7.47 4.38 4.98
C PHE A 122 7.01 3.45 3.86
N GLU A 123 7.73 2.34 3.71
CA GLU A 123 7.38 1.25 2.82
C GLU A 123 7.83 -0.08 3.44
N VAL A 124 6.98 -1.09 3.35
CA VAL A 124 7.30 -2.46 3.74
C VAL A 124 7.54 -3.31 2.49
N GLY A 125 6.77 -3.10 1.43
CA GLY A 125 6.94 -3.83 0.18
C GLY A 125 6.56 -5.32 0.27
N ASN A 126 5.64 -5.70 1.16
CA ASN A 126 5.22 -7.09 1.37
C ASN A 126 3.96 -7.50 0.60
N VAL A 127 3.32 -6.58 -0.13
CA VAL A 127 2.20 -6.87 -1.03
C VAL A 127 2.35 -6.12 -2.35
N PHE A 128 1.98 -6.77 -3.46
CA PHE A 128 2.03 -6.14 -4.77
C PHE A 128 0.85 -5.16 -4.95
N ILE A 129 1.06 -4.08 -5.72
CA ILE A 129 0.09 -2.98 -5.84
C ILE A 129 -1.26 -3.40 -6.45
N ILE A 130 -1.28 -4.47 -7.25
CA ILE A 130 -2.48 -5.10 -7.81
C ILE A 130 -2.47 -6.57 -7.42
N ASP A 131 -3.08 -6.93 -6.28
CA ASP A 131 -3.07 -8.31 -5.78
C ASP A 131 -4.49 -8.92 -5.84
N PRO A 132 -4.78 -9.81 -6.80
CA PRO A 132 -6.07 -10.49 -6.89
C PRO A 132 -6.39 -11.37 -5.66
N LEU A 133 -5.39 -11.95 -5.01
CA LEU A 133 -5.60 -12.77 -3.81
C LEU A 133 -6.04 -11.92 -2.62
N TYR A 134 -5.65 -10.65 -2.60
CA TYR A 134 -6.16 -9.67 -1.64
C TYR A 134 -7.53 -9.09 -2.06
N THR A 135 -7.67 -8.73 -3.33
CA THR A 135 -8.82 -7.96 -3.84
C THR A 135 -10.10 -8.79 -4.00
N ILE A 136 -9.99 -10.00 -4.55
CA ILE A 136 -11.16 -10.84 -4.86
C ILE A 136 -11.96 -11.20 -3.60
N PRO A 137 -11.34 -11.61 -2.47
CA PRO A 137 -12.09 -11.84 -1.24
C PRO A 137 -12.88 -10.61 -0.76
N LEU A 138 -12.32 -9.40 -0.90
CA LEU A 138 -13.00 -8.14 -0.57
C LEU A 138 -14.26 -7.96 -1.43
N LEU A 139 -14.13 -8.14 -2.74
CA LEU A 139 -15.25 -8.03 -3.69
C LEU A 139 -16.34 -9.08 -3.41
N ILE A 140 -15.96 -10.32 -3.10
CA ILE A 140 -16.91 -11.37 -2.68
C ILE A 140 -17.66 -10.94 -1.43
N GLY A 141 -16.96 -10.37 -0.43
CA GLY A 141 -17.58 -9.83 0.78
C GLY A 141 -18.63 -8.76 0.49
N ILE A 142 -18.35 -7.86 -0.45
CA ILE A 142 -19.28 -6.80 -0.89
C ILE A 142 -20.50 -7.41 -1.57
N VAL A 143 -20.30 -8.33 -2.52
CA VAL A 143 -21.38 -9.01 -3.24
C VAL A 143 -22.31 -9.72 -2.26
N VAL A 144 -21.77 -10.52 -1.34
CA VAL A 144 -22.57 -11.20 -0.31
C VAL A 144 -23.31 -10.21 0.57
N ALA A 145 -22.67 -9.09 0.95
CA ALA A 145 -23.31 -8.06 1.77
C ALA A 145 -24.46 -7.32 1.07
N LEU A 146 -24.41 -7.17 -0.26
CA LEU A 146 -25.49 -6.59 -1.06
C LEU A 146 -26.72 -7.50 -1.11
N PHE A 147 -26.52 -8.81 -1.24
CA PHE A 147 -27.61 -9.78 -1.36
C PHE A 147 -28.13 -10.31 -0.03
N SER A 148 -27.36 -10.20 1.06
CA SER A 148 -27.71 -10.80 2.35
C SER A 148 -27.76 -9.79 3.50
N LYS A 149 -28.93 -9.15 3.66
CA LYS A 149 -29.15 -8.12 4.70
C LYS A 149 -28.92 -8.59 6.14
N ARG A 150 -29.09 -9.88 6.42
CA ARG A 150 -28.96 -10.43 7.79
C ARG A 150 -27.53 -10.74 8.19
N VAL A 151 -26.70 -11.17 7.25
CA VAL A 151 -25.32 -11.62 7.53
C VAL A 151 -24.25 -10.81 6.83
N GLY A 152 -24.61 -9.84 5.97
CA GLY A 152 -23.67 -9.04 5.18
C GLY A 152 -22.54 -8.41 5.99
N GLY A 153 -22.87 -7.74 7.10
CA GLY A 153 -21.83 -7.17 7.96
C GLY A 153 -20.91 -8.21 8.63
N ARG A 154 -21.41 -9.42 8.92
CA ARG A 154 -20.57 -10.52 9.46
C ARG A 154 -19.63 -11.07 8.39
N TRP A 155 -20.08 -11.14 7.14
CA TRP A 155 -19.21 -11.50 6.02
C TRP A 155 -18.13 -10.45 5.80
N CYS A 156 -18.47 -9.16 5.84
CA CYS A 156 -17.48 -8.08 5.81
C CYS A 156 -16.45 -8.22 6.94
N GLN A 157 -16.87 -8.54 8.18
CA GLN A 157 -15.95 -8.78 9.30
C GLN A 157 -15.00 -9.96 9.03
N GLY A 158 -15.52 -11.09 8.53
CA GLY A 158 -14.71 -12.25 8.20
C GLY A 158 -13.71 -11.96 7.08
N VAL A 159 -14.13 -11.23 6.06
CA VAL A 159 -13.27 -10.85 4.93
C VAL A 159 -12.21 -9.84 5.34
N VAL A 160 -12.54 -8.86 6.20
CA VAL A 160 -11.54 -7.96 6.80
C VAL A 160 -10.51 -8.76 7.60
N LEU A 161 -10.94 -9.72 8.41
CA LEU A 161 -10.01 -10.60 9.15
C LEU A 161 -9.09 -11.39 8.19
N VAL A 162 -9.65 -12.01 7.15
CA VAL A 162 -8.85 -12.73 6.13
C VAL A 162 -7.86 -11.78 5.45
N SER A 163 -8.27 -10.56 5.11
CA SER A 163 -7.40 -9.55 4.50
C SER A 163 -6.25 -9.17 5.44
N SER A 164 -6.51 -9.01 6.75
CA SER A 164 -5.48 -8.72 7.74
C SER A 164 -4.50 -9.88 7.90
N LEU A 165 -5.02 -11.12 7.95
CA LEU A 165 -4.19 -12.32 8.02
C LEU A 165 -3.32 -12.49 6.77
N TYR A 166 -3.83 -12.14 5.59
CA TYR A 166 -3.05 -12.15 4.34
C TYR A 166 -1.87 -11.17 4.39
N LEU A 167 -2.08 -9.95 4.91
CA LEU A 167 -1.01 -8.96 5.03
C LEU A 167 0.05 -9.39 6.06
N LEU A 168 -0.38 -10.00 7.18
CA LEU A 168 0.52 -10.59 8.16
C LEU A 168 1.33 -11.75 7.57
N TRP A 169 0.69 -12.59 6.76
CA TRP A 169 1.36 -13.64 6.01
C TRP A 169 2.40 -13.06 5.05
N GLY A 170 2.03 -12.05 4.25
CA GLY A 170 2.96 -11.38 3.33
C GLY A 170 4.18 -10.82 4.05
N PHE A 171 3.99 -10.23 5.23
CA PHE A 171 5.11 -9.78 6.07
C PHE A 171 6.00 -10.95 6.52
N ALA A 172 5.42 -12.03 7.05
CA ALA A 172 6.18 -13.21 7.48
C ALA A 172 6.94 -13.88 6.32
N ALA A 173 6.28 -14.00 5.17
CA ALA A 173 6.88 -14.49 3.92
C ALA A 173 8.10 -13.65 3.51
N GLN A 174 7.97 -12.32 3.58
CA GLN A 174 9.08 -11.42 3.29
C GLN A 174 10.26 -11.62 4.24
N GLN A 175 10.03 -11.83 5.55
CA GLN A 175 11.12 -12.05 6.51
C GLN A 175 11.89 -13.35 6.19
N VAL A 176 11.20 -14.44 5.86
CA VAL A 176 11.86 -15.69 5.44
C VAL A 176 12.73 -15.49 4.20
N ILE A 177 12.25 -14.70 3.23
CA ILE A 177 13.05 -14.37 2.05
C ILE A 177 14.20 -13.44 2.38
N ALA A 178 14.01 -12.49 3.31
CA ALA A 178 15.06 -11.57 3.75
C ALA A 178 16.23 -12.32 4.38
N ASP A 179 15.95 -13.25 5.30
CA ASP A 179 16.98 -14.10 5.92
C ASP A 179 17.76 -14.89 4.85
N ARG A 180 17.04 -15.51 3.89
CA ARG A 180 17.66 -16.25 2.77
C ARG A 180 18.51 -15.35 1.86
N VAL A 181 18.06 -14.11 1.62
CA VAL A 181 18.80 -13.14 0.80
C VAL A 181 20.09 -12.75 1.50
N GLU A 182 20.05 -12.43 2.79
CA GLU A 182 21.24 -12.09 3.58
C GLU A 182 22.30 -13.20 3.53
N GLU A 183 21.88 -14.47 3.71
CA GLU A 183 22.77 -15.63 3.59
C GLU A 183 23.40 -15.74 2.19
N ASN A 184 22.62 -15.55 1.12
CA ASN A 184 23.11 -15.63 -0.25
C ASN A 184 24.06 -14.49 -0.61
N LEU A 185 23.79 -13.26 -0.17
CA LEU A 185 24.67 -12.12 -0.40
C LEU A 185 26.00 -12.29 0.31
N ALA A 186 25.98 -12.77 1.56
CA ALA A 186 27.20 -13.09 2.29
C ALA A 186 28.02 -14.20 1.60
N ALA A 187 27.36 -15.27 1.14
CA ALA A 187 28.04 -16.37 0.45
C ALA A 187 28.65 -15.98 -0.91
N GLN A 188 28.01 -15.05 -1.62
CA GLN A 188 28.45 -14.57 -2.94
C GLN A 188 29.35 -13.32 -2.87
N ASN A 189 29.66 -12.81 -1.67
CA ASN A 189 30.42 -11.58 -1.43
C ASN A 189 29.81 -10.33 -2.10
N ILE A 190 28.48 -10.22 -2.07
CA ILE A 190 27.73 -9.05 -2.56
C ILE A 190 27.34 -8.19 -1.34
N SER A 191 27.41 -6.86 -1.45
CA SER A 191 26.97 -5.95 -0.36
C SER A 191 25.49 -6.13 0.02
N ASN A 192 25.18 -5.97 1.31
CA ASN A 192 23.81 -5.97 1.86
C ASN A 192 23.33 -4.55 2.27
N ASP A 193 23.99 -3.49 1.78
CA ASP A 193 23.69 -2.12 2.23
C ASP A 193 22.38 -1.55 1.67
N GLN A 194 22.02 -1.94 0.44
CA GLN A 194 20.82 -1.48 -0.24
C GLN A 194 20.12 -2.65 -0.92
N VAL A 195 19.23 -3.30 -0.18
CA VAL A 195 18.45 -4.44 -0.65
C VAL A 195 16.96 -4.12 -0.67
N LEU A 196 16.32 -4.40 -1.81
CA LEU A 196 14.89 -4.29 -2.02
C LEU A 196 14.31 -5.68 -2.28
N ILE A 197 13.40 -6.11 -1.41
CA ILE A 197 12.72 -7.40 -1.49
C ILE A 197 11.23 -7.15 -1.68
N THR A 198 10.70 -7.58 -2.83
CA THR A 198 9.32 -7.25 -3.23
C THR A 198 8.64 -8.47 -3.83
N PRO A 199 7.33 -8.68 -3.58
CA PRO A 199 6.62 -9.75 -4.20
C PRO A 199 6.51 -9.49 -5.71
N SER A 200 6.65 -10.56 -6.49
CA SER A 200 6.31 -10.54 -7.90
C SER A 200 4.80 -10.31 -8.11
N PRO A 201 4.36 -9.91 -9.31
CA PRO A 201 2.96 -9.62 -9.56
C PRO A 201 2.01 -10.76 -9.16
N PHE A 202 0.89 -10.39 -8.53
CA PHE A 202 -0.26 -11.25 -8.26
C PHE A 202 -0.09 -12.36 -7.21
N ASN A 203 1.03 -12.39 -6.46
CA ASN A 203 1.25 -13.41 -5.43
C ASN A 203 2.21 -12.95 -4.32
N THR A 204 2.26 -13.71 -3.23
CA THR A 204 3.19 -13.51 -2.09
C THR A 204 4.15 -14.70 -1.91
N LEU A 205 4.42 -15.45 -2.98
CA LEU A 205 5.21 -16.68 -2.97
C LEU A 205 6.54 -16.55 -3.71
N LEU A 206 6.57 -15.78 -4.80
CA LEU A 206 7.75 -15.50 -5.60
C LEU A 206 8.14 -14.04 -5.41
N TRP A 207 9.39 -13.81 -5.04
CA TRP A 207 9.93 -12.53 -4.63
C TRP A 207 11.07 -12.11 -5.53
N ARG A 208 11.08 -10.84 -5.90
CA ARG A 208 12.15 -10.17 -6.62
C ARG A 208 13.06 -9.49 -5.61
N VAL A 209 14.36 -9.73 -5.78
CA VAL A 209 15.42 -9.18 -4.94
C VAL A 209 16.26 -8.28 -5.82
N VAL A 210 16.43 -7.03 -5.42
CA VAL A 210 17.30 -6.06 -6.10
C VAL A 210 18.31 -5.55 -5.09
N VAL A 211 19.59 -5.67 -5.42
CA VAL A 211 20.70 -5.20 -4.58
C VAL A 211 21.48 -4.15 -5.34
N VAL A 212 21.71 -3.00 -4.72
CA VAL A 212 22.43 -1.88 -5.34
C VAL A 212 23.83 -1.80 -4.74
N GLU A 213 24.85 -1.82 -5.61
CA GLU A 213 26.25 -1.72 -5.22
C GLU A 213 26.99 -0.77 -6.18
N GLY A 214 27.20 0.48 -5.73
CA GLY A 214 27.81 1.53 -6.55
C GLY A 214 27.02 1.77 -7.85
N ASP A 215 27.70 1.60 -8.99
CA ASP A 215 27.17 1.80 -10.35
C ASP A 215 26.54 0.53 -10.96
N GLN A 216 26.40 -0.51 -10.15
CA GLN A 216 25.83 -1.80 -10.55
C GLN A 216 24.65 -2.16 -9.65
N TYR A 217 23.79 -3.02 -10.19
CA TYR A 217 22.75 -3.67 -9.41
C TYR A 217 22.68 -5.14 -9.77
N PHE A 218 22.30 -5.95 -8.78
CA PHE A 218 22.07 -7.37 -8.91
C PHE A 218 20.57 -7.63 -8.79
N GLU A 219 20.04 -8.47 -9.67
CA GLU A 219 18.63 -8.87 -9.62
C GLU A 219 18.52 -10.39 -9.52
N GLY A 220 17.73 -10.85 -8.56
CA GLY A 220 17.46 -12.27 -8.33
C GLY A 220 15.98 -12.53 -8.08
N LEU A 221 15.60 -13.80 -8.20
CA LEU A 221 14.28 -14.30 -7.83
C LEU A 221 14.43 -15.36 -6.74
N ALA A 222 13.56 -15.29 -5.74
CA ALA A 222 13.49 -16.28 -4.67
C ALA A 222 12.03 -16.65 -4.41
N SER A 223 11.73 -17.94 -4.40
CA SER A 223 10.41 -18.44 -4.00
C SER A 223 10.44 -19.14 -2.65
N LEU A 224 9.37 -18.99 -1.89
CA LEU A 224 9.10 -19.84 -0.72
C LEU A 224 8.93 -21.32 -1.08
N LEU A 225 8.72 -21.64 -2.36
CA LEU A 225 8.54 -22.99 -2.87
C LEU A 225 9.81 -23.58 -3.49
N ASP A 226 10.93 -22.85 -3.47
CA ASP A 226 12.18 -23.36 -4.04
C ASP A 226 12.68 -24.58 -3.25
N SER A 227 13.17 -25.58 -3.98
CA SER A 227 13.82 -26.75 -3.36
C SER A 227 15.28 -26.48 -2.99
N ASP A 228 15.90 -25.50 -3.65
CA ASP A 228 17.26 -25.02 -3.39
C ASP A 228 17.18 -23.59 -2.87
N SER A 229 17.92 -23.28 -1.80
CA SER A 229 17.98 -21.94 -1.21
C SER A 229 18.97 -21.01 -1.92
N GLN A 230 19.71 -21.47 -2.92
CA GLN A 230 20.56 -20.61 -3.73
C GLN A 230 19.72 -19.60 -4.54
N ILE A 231 20.19 -18.34 -4.62
CA ILE A 231 19.61 -17.29 -5.46
C ILE A 231 20.60 -16.95 -6.57
N ASP A 232 20.15 -17.07 -7.82
CA ASP A 232 20.94 -16.71 -8.99
C ASP A 232 20.79 -15.20 -9.26
N PHE A 233 21.81 -14.43 -8.89
CA PHE A 233 21.86 -13.00 -9.13
C PHE A 233 22.40 -12.67 -10.53
N ILE A 234 21.63 -11.89 -11.28
CA ILE A 234 22.04 -11.34 -12.58
C ILE A 234 22.54 -9.91 -12.35
N GLN A 235 23.82 -9.69 -12.64
CA GLN A 235 24.46 -8.38 -12.56
C GLN A 235 24.09 -7.49 -13.76
N ARG A 236 23.81 -6.22 -13.49
CA ARG A 236 23.44 -5.18 -14.46
C ARG A 236 24.09 -3.85 -14.09
N SER A 237 24.31 -2.98 -15.06
CA SER A 237 24.76 -1.59 -14.81
C SER A 237 23.56 -0.69 -14.56
N ARG A 238 23.66 0.25 -13.60
CA ARG A 238 22.59 1.21 -13.26
C ARG A 238 22.44 2.37 -14.26
N GLY A 239 23.44 2.55 -15.13
CA GLY A 239 23.58 3.76 -15.96
C GLY A 239 23.95 5.01 -15.15
N GLU A 240 24.29 6.09 -15.85
CA GLU A 240 24.64 7.38 -15.25
C GLU A 240 23.56 8.43 -15.51
N TRP A 241 23.31 9.31 -14.53
CA TRP A 241 22.41 10.45 -14.71
C TRP A 241 23.01 11.45 -15.69
N PRO A 242 22.33 11.77 -16.81
CA PRO A 242 22.95 12.48 -17.92
C PRO A 242 23.19 13.98 -17.68
N LEU A 243 22.76 14.53 -16.53
CA LEU A 243 22.83 15.96 -16.23
C LEU A 243 23.70 16.24 -14.98
N GLU A 244 24.62 17.21 -15.06
CA GLU A 244 25.51 17.58 -13.94
C GLU A 244 24.75 18.06 -12.69
N SER A 245 23.59 18.71 -12.85
CA SER A 245 22.73 19.11 -11.74
C SER A 245 21.72 18.01 -11.42
N LYS A 246 21.69 17.53 -10.17
CA LYS A 246 20.56 16.74 -9.64
C LYS A 246 19.40 17.69 -9.30
N PRO A 247 18.32 17.76 -10.09
CA PRO A 247 17.19 18.62 -9.76
C PRO A 247 16.54 18.16 -8.45
N GLN A 248 15.85 19.06 -7.75
CA GLN A 248 15.21 18.75 -6.46
C GLN A 248 14.16 17.62 -6.56
N THR A 249 13.58 17.43 -7.74
CA THR A 249 12.72 16.29 -8.10
C THR A 249 13.45 14.95 -8.05
N LEU A 250 14.73 14.90 -8.43
CA LEU A 250 15.56 13.69 -8.34
C LEU A 250 15.83 13.32 -6.88
N ILE A 251 16.07 14.31 -6.00
CA ILE A 251 16.24 14.08 -4.55
C ILE A 251 14.94 13.52 -3.96
N GLY A 252 13.79 14.07 -4.35
CA GLY A 252 12.49 13.54 -3.94
C GLY A 252 12.23 12.12 -4.43
N LEU A 253 12.62 11.80 -5.67
CA LEU A 253 12.46 10.48 -6.28
C LEU A 253 13.39 9.44 -5.64
N GLU A 254 14.64 9.83 -5.35
CA GLU A 254 15.61 9.04 -4.59
C GLU A 254 15.04 8.69 -3.21
N ALA A 255 14.40 9.64 -2.52
CA ALA A 255 13.76 9.40 -1.24
C ALA A 255 12.48 8.54 -1.34
N PHE A 256 11.70 8.68 -2.42
CA PHE A 256 10.46 7.94 -2.64
C PHE A 256 10.68 6.46 -3.00
N HIS A 257 11.76 6.16 -3.73
CA HIS A 257 12.18 4.81 -4.09
C HIS A 257 13.34 4.28 -3.24
N MET A 258 13.76 5.00 -2.20
CA MET A 258 14.89 4.63 -1.32
C MET A 258 16.17 4.27 -2.08
N GLY A 259 16.44 4.95 -3.19
CA GLY A 259 17.61 4.71 -4.04
C GLY A 259 17.48 3.59 -5.08
N PHE A 260 16.37 2.84 -5.11
CA PHE A 260 16.13 1.78 -6.10
C PHE A 260 15.56 2.33 -7.42
N TRP A 261 16.43 2.78 -8.31
CA TRP A 261 16.08 3.21 -9.66
C TRP A 261 17.14 2.78 -10.69
N ASP A 262 16.72 2.66 -11.95
CA ASP A 262 17.55 2.33 -13.11
C ASP A 262 17.34 3.39 -14.20
N ILE A 263 18.42 4.00 -14.69
CA ILE A 263 18.38 5.04 -15.74
C ILE A 263 18.35 4.44 -17.15
N ALA A 264 18.63 3.14 -17.30
CA ALA A 264 18.78 2.49 -18.60
C ALA A 264 17.53 2.52 -19.51
N LYS A 265 16.41 3.08 -19.06
CA LYS A 265 15.19 3.31 -19.86
C LYS A 265 14.86 4.76 -20.18
N MET A 266 15.69 5.75 -19.83
CA MET A 266 15.46 7.15 -20.22
C MET A 266 16.04 7.53 -21.59
N GLU A 267 16.67 6.60 -22.32
CA GLU A 267 17.02 6.84 -23.72
C GLU A 267 15.82 6.63 -24.66
N LYS A 268 15.27 7.78 -25.07
CA LYS A 268 14.43 8.03 -26.27
C LYS A 268 12.99 7.47 -26.26
N SER A 269 12.05 8.33 -25.85
CA SER A 269 10.79 8.51 -26.58
C SER A 269 10.77 9.89 -27.23
#